data_AF-A0A8T4RCV9-F1
#
_entry.id   AF-A0A8T4RCV9-F1
#
_cell.length_a   1.000
_cell.length_b   1.000
_cell.length_c   1.000
_cell.angle_alpha   90.00
_cell.angle_beta   90.00
_cell.angle_gamma   90.00
#
_symmetry.space_group_name_H-M   'P 1'
#
loop_
_entity.id
_entity.type
_entity.pdbx_description
1 polymer ?
#
loop_
_entity_poly.entity_id
_entity_poly.type
_entity_poly.pdbx_seq_one_letter_code
_entity_poly.pdbx_strand_id
1 'polypeptide(L)'
;MVADILGIQIIGVLFGIFMVYYTFLKYKRAEFTVKEYSVWLGVWVVFVIVSIFSPFFKPVVEALGFVRTLDFLIILGFMFFIGISFYTYTLVRKNQRKLEDIVRRMAMEKK
;
A
#
# COMPACT_ATOMS: atom_id res chain seq x y z
N MET A 1 21.19 12.33 18.73
CA MET A 1 20.18 13.24 18.14
C MET A 1 20.19 13.29 16.61
N VAL A 2 21.33 13.39 15.90
CA VAL A 2 21.34 13.28 14.41
C VAL A 2 21.30 11.81 13.93
N ALA A 3 21.91 10.89 14.70
CA ALA A 3 21.99 9.47 14.35
C ALA A 3 20.64 8.72 14.37
N ASP A 4 19.74 9.05 15.29
CA ASP A 4 18.44 8.37 15.43
C ASP A 4 17.50 8.65 14.24
N ILE A 5 17.63 9.84 13.64
CA ILE A 5 16.84 10.26 12.47
C ILE A 5 17.35 9.58 11.20
N LEU A 6 18.68 9.40 11.07
CA LEU A 6 19.30 8.76 9.92
C LEU A 6 19.00 7.26 9.86
N GLY A 7 19.01 6.56 11.00
CA GLY A 7 18.74 5.11 11.03
C GLY A 7 17.35 4.75 10.48
N ILE A 8 16.32 5.49 10.91
CA ILE A 8 14.95 5.26 10.45
C ILE A 8 14.79 5.63 8.98
N GLN A 9 15.39 6.73 8.52
CA GLN A 9 15.37 7.11 7.10
C GLN A 9 16.01 6.04 6.21
N ILE A 10 17.16 5.49 6.63
CA ILE A 10 17.84 4.41 5.90
C ILE A 10 16.95 3.17 5.80
N ILE A 11 16.31 2.76 6.91
CA ILE A 11 15.39 1.62 6.91
C ILE A 11 14.18 1.89 6.00
N GLY A 12 13.61 3.11 6.04
CA GLY A 12 12.49 3.50 5.18
C GLY A 12 12.84 3.46 3.70
N VAL A 13 14.02 3.96 3.31
CA VAL A 13 14.49 3.93 1.92
C VAL A 13 14.76 2.49 1.46
N LEU A 14 15.43 1.68 2.27
CA LEU A 14 15.66 0.26 1.96
C LEU A 14 14.33 -0.49 1.78
N PHE A 15 13.36 -0.25 2.66
CA PHE A 15 12.03 -0.80 2.55
C PHE A 15 11.33 -0.36 1.26
N GLY A 16 11.37 0.94 0.94
CA GLY A 16 10.78 1.47 -0.29
C GLY A 16 11.38 0.84 -1.54
N ILE A 17 12.71 0.72 -1.62
CA ILE A 17 13.40 0.06 -2.75
C ILE A 17 13.00 -1.41 -2.85
N PHE A 18 12.95 -2.12 -1.71
CA PHE A 18 12.50 -3.51 -1.67
C PHE A 18 11.06 -3.64 -2.18
N MET A 19 10.16 -2.74 -1.80
CA MET A 19 8.76 -2.78 -2.24
C MET A 19 8.58 -2.43 -3.71
N VAL A 20 9.40 -1.53 -4.27
CA VAL A 20 9.46 -1.30 -5.74
C VAL A 20 9.84 -2.58 -6.45
N TYR A 21 10.90 -3.26 -5.99
CA TYR A 21 11.34 -4.53 -6.57
C TYR A 21 10.27 -5.62 -6.44
N TYR A 22 9.63 -5.73 -5.27
CA TYR A 22 8.56 -6.71 -5.06
C TYR A 22 7.36 -6.46 -5.98
N THR A 23 6.99 -5.20 -6.17
CA THR A 23 5.92 -4.79 -7.10
C THR A 23 6.26 -5.16 -8.54
N PHE A 24 7.52 -4.97 -8.96
CA PHE A 24 8.00 -5.44 -10.26
C PHE A 24 7.96 -6.97 -10.40
N LEU A 25 8.33 -7.71 -9.35
CA LEU A 25 8.26 -9.16 -9.34
C LEU A 25 6.82 -9.68 -9.50
N LYS A 26 5.86 -9.02 -8.83
CA LYS A 26 4.42 -9.35 -8.93
C LYS A 26 3.86 -9.08 -10.32
N TYR A 27 4.31 -8.01 -10.98
CA TYR A 27 4.00 -7.76 -12.38
C TYR A 27 4.57 -8.85 -13.30
N LYS A 28 5.84 -9.23 -13.12
CA LYS A 28 6.48 -10.29 -13.92
C LYS A 28 5.80 -11.66 -13.77
N ARG A 29 5.18 -11.94 -12.62
CA ARG A 29 4.40 -13.16 -12.36
C ARG A 29 2.98 -13.11 -12.91
N ALA A 30 2.58 -12.04 -13.62
CA ALA A 30 1.23 -11.80 -14.12
C ALA A 30 0.14 -11.82 -13.04
N GLU A 31 0.51 -11.62 -11.77
CA GLU A 31 -0.44 -11.48 -10.67
C GLU A 31 -1.07 -10.09 -10.63
N PHE A 32 -0.37 -9.09 -11.17
CA PHE A 32 -0.87 -7.71 -11.30
C PHE A 32 -1.18 -7.38 -12.75
N THR A 33 -2.30 -6.71 -12.95
CA THR A 33 -2.58 -5.98 -14.18
C THR A 33 -1.64 -4.78 -14.32
N VAL A 34 -1.42 -4.31 -15.56
CA VAL A 34 -0.57 -3.14 -15.85
C VAL A 34 -1.00 -1.91 -15.04
N LYS A 35 -2.32 -1.74 -14.81
CA LYS A 35 -2.87 -0.65 -14.00
C LYS A 35 -2.45 -0.77 -12.53
N GLU A 36 -2.62 -1.93 -11.92
CA GLU A 36 -2.24 -2.17 -10.52
C GLU A 36 -0.73 -1.99 -10.31
N TYR A 37 0.09 -2.48 -11.24
CA TYR A 37 1.53 -2.27 -11.21
C TYR A 37 1.89 -0.77 -11.20
N SER A 38 1.32 0.02 -12.12
CA SER A 38 1.60 1.45 -12.22
C SER A 38 1.19 2.24 -10.96
N VAL A 39 0.03 1.92 -10.37
CA VAL A 39 -0.45 2.52 -9.13
C VAL A 39 0.48 2.20 -7.97
N TRP A 40 0.77 0.92 -7.76
CA TRP A 40 1.63 0.49 -6.65
C TRP A 40 3.06 1.01 -6.78
N LEU A 41 3.61 0.99 -7.99
CA LEU A 41 4.93 1.55 -8.26
C LEU A 41 4.97 3.05 -7.98
N GLY A 42 3.94 3.80 -8.38
CA GLY A 42 3.80 5.22 -8.05
C GLY A 42 3.78 5.46 -6.54
N VAL A 43 3.00 4.69 -5.78
CA VAL A 43 2.96 4.78 -4.31
C VAL A 43 4.34 4.56 -3.69
N TRP A 44 5.08 3.53 -4.11
CA TRP A 44 6.40 3.25 -3.57
C TRP A 44 7.45 4.28 -3.96
N VAL A 45 7.39 4.80 -5.19
CA VAL A 45 8.28 5.88 -5.65
C VAL A 45 8.03 7.16 -4.84
N VAL A 46 6.76 7.54 -4.64
CA VAL A 46 6.40 8.69 -3.80
C VAL A 46 6.90 8.46 -2.37
N PHE A 47 6.71 7.27 -1.80
CA PHE A 47 7.19 6.94 -0.46
C PHE A 47 8.72 7.07 -0.32
N VAL A 48 9.50 6.61 -1.30
CA VAL A 48 10.96 6.76 -1.32
C VAL A 48 11.35 8.24 -1.42
N ILE A 49 10.70 9.01 -2.29
CA ILE A 49 10.97 10.46 -2.44
C ILE A 49 10.71 11.19 -1.12
N VAL A 50 9.57 10.91 -0.47
CA VAL A 50 9.19 11.51 0.82
C VAL A 50 10.18 11.12 1.92
N SER A 51 10.69 9.89 1.89
CA SER A 51 11.67 9.40 2.87
C SER A 51 13.03 10.09 2.72
N ILE A 52 13.48 10.38 1.49
CA ILE A 52 14.75 11.08 1.21
C ILE A 52 14.61 12.59 1.45
N PHE A 53 13.51 13.20 1.03
CA PHE A 53 13.24 14.64 1.12
C PHE A 53 12.33 15.00 2.31
N SER A 54 12.66 14.49 3.51
CA SER A 54 11.96 14.83 4.75
C SER A 54 11.81 16.34 5.04
N PRO A 55 12.78 17.23 4.71
CA PRO A 55 12.64 18.67 4.98
C PRO A 55 11.50 19.35 4.22
N PHE A 56 11.13 18.86 3.03
CA PHE A 56 10.13 19.50 2.17
C PHE A 56 8.71 19.39 2.75
N PHE A 57 8.45 18.37 3.55
CA PHE A 57 7.14 18.11 4.16
C PHE A 57 6.95 18.78 5.52
N LYS A 58 7.99 19.41 6.09
CA LYS A 58 7.92 20.12 7.38
C LYS A 58 6.76 21.12 7.49
N PRO A 59 6.50 22.02 6.52
CA PRO A 59 5.40 22.99 6.66
C PRO A 59 4.01 22.33 6.69
N VAL A 60 3.83 21.19 6.02
CA VAL A 60 2.55 20.43 6.05
C VAL A 60 2.40 19.67 7.37
N VAL A 61 3.49 19.08 7.86
CA VAL A 61 3.54 18.31 9.12
C VAL A 61 3.30 19.24 10.33
N GLU A 62 3.91 20.42 10.33
CA GLU A 62 3.71 21.45 11.36
C GLU A 62 2.29 22.03 11.33
N ALA A 63 1.71 22.28 10.14
CA ALA A 63 0.32 22.74 10.02
C ALA A 63 -0.70 21.72 10.57
N LEU A 64 -0.37 20.43 10.50
CA LEU A 64 -1.19 19.34 11.04
C LEU A 64 -0.89 19.01 12.51
N GLY A 65 0.03 19.74 13.15
CA GLY A 65 0.36 19.59 14.58
C GLY A 65 1.24 18.37 14.89
N PHE A 66 1.88 17.76 13.89
CA PHE A 66 2.76 16.62 14.10
C PHE A 66 4.17 17.09 14.45
N VAL A 67 4.74 16.53 15.53
CA VAL A 67 6.12 16.83 15.97
C VAL A 67 7.16 16.15 15.07
N ARG A 68 6.80 15.05 14.40
CA ARG A 68 7.68 14.25 13.55
C ARG A 68 6.99 13.85 12.24
N THR A 69 7.69 14.02 11.11
CA THR A 69 7.23 13.58 9.78
C THR A 69 6.89 12.08 9.74
N LEU A 70 7.62 11.29 10.52
CA LEU A 70 7.42 9.85 10.65
C LEU A 70 6.03 9.52 11.23
N ASP A 71 5.62 10.22 12.29
CA ASP A 71 4.34 9.98 12.96
C ASP A 71 3.17 10.25 12.00
N PHE A 72 3.29 11.30 11.17
CA PHE A 72 2.35 11.58 10.08
C PHE A 72 2.29 10.47 9.03
N LEU A 73 3.45 9.96 8.57
CA LEU A 73 3.52 8.88 7.60
C LEU A 73 2.95 7.57 8.13
N ILE A 74 3.18 7.26 9.41
CA ILE A 74 2.60 6.08 10.06
C ILE A 74 1.07 6.18 10.05
N ILE A 75 0.51 7.31 10.49
CA ILE A 75 -0.94 7.48 10.55
C ILE A 75 -1.55 7.38 9.15
N LEU A 76 -0.97 8.06 8.17
CA LEU A 76 -1.42 8.01 6.78
C LEU A 76 -1.32 6.60 6.21
N GLY A 77 -0.24 5.88 6.52
CA GLY A 77 -0.05 4.47 6.15
C GLY A 77 -1.12 3.57 6.75
N PHE A 78 -1.44 3.73 8.04
CA PHE A 78 -2.51 2.97 8.69
C PHE A 78 -3.88 3.28 8.09
N MET A 79 -4.20 4.55 7.85
CA MET A 79 -5.46 4.94 7.20
C MET A 79 -5.61 4.30 5.83
N PHE A 80 -4.54 4.34 5.01
CA PHE A 80 -4.51 3.71 3.71
C PHE A 80 -4.65 2.19 3.79
N PHE A 81 -3.94 1.55 4.73
CA PHE A 81 -3.96 0.11 4.91
C PHE A 81 -5.33 -0.42 5.36
N ILE A 82 -6.00 0.30 6.27
CA ILE A 82 -7.37 -0.02 6.70
C ILE A 82 -8.33 0.10 5.51
N GLY A 83 -8.20 1.18 4.72
CA GLY A 83 -9.02 1.38 3.52
C GLY A 83 -8.88 0.24 2.51
N ILE A 84 -7.65 -0.17 2.21
CA ILE A 84 -7.37 -1.30 1.31
C ILE A 84 -7.86 -2.62 1.89
N SER A 85 -7.68 -2.85 3.19
CA SER A 85 -8.14 -4.06 3.87
C SER A 85 -9.66 -4.18 3.79
N PHE A 86 -10.38 -3.08 4.01
CA PHE A 86 -11.84 -3.04 3.89
C PHE A 86 -12.31 -3.27 2.45
N TYR A 87 -11.65 -2.64 1.48
CA TYR A 87 -11.93 -2.88 0.06
C TYR A 87 -11.72 -4.35 -0.32
N THR A 88 -10.60 -4.93 0.11
CA THR A 88 -10.24 -6.33 -0.13
C THR A 88 -11.26 -7.27 0.50
N TYR A 89 -11.64 -7.04 1.76
CA TYR A 89 -12.69 -7.80 2.43
C TYR A 89 -14.01 -7.79 1.65
N THR A 90 -14.43 -6.61 1.17
CA THR A 90 -15.65 -6.44 0.40
C THR A 90 -15.58 -7.18 -0.95
N LEU A 91 -14.43 -7.12 -1.62
CA LEU A 91 -14.20 -7.82 -2.88
C LEU A 91 -14.25 -9.35 -2.69
N VAL A 92 -13.58 -9.86 -1.66
CA VAL A 92 -13.60 -11.28 -1.30
C VAL A 92 -15.02 -11.74 -0.99
N ARG A 93 -15.78 -10.97 -0.20
CA ARG A 93 -17.17 -11.30 0.14
C ARG A 93 -18.10 -11.34 -1.09
N LYS A 94 -17.91 -10.41 -2.05
CA LYS A 94 -18.65 -10.42 -3.33
C LYS A 94 -18.29 -11.65 -4.17
N ASN A 95 -17.02 -12.02 -4.23
CA ASN A 95 -16.57 -13.19 -4.98
C ASN A 95 -17.09 -14.49 -4.37
N GLN A 96 -17.11 -14.61 -3.03
CA GLN A 96 -17.71 -15.74 -2.33
C GLN A 96 -19.19 -15.93 -2.70
N ARG A 97 -19.99 -14.86 -2.69
CA ARG A 97 -21.41 -14.92 -3.07
C ARG A 97 -21.61 -15.34 -4.52
N LYS A 98 -20.82 -14.79 -5.45
CA LYS A 98 -20.88 -15.18 -6.87
C LYS A 98 -20.54 -16.66 -7.07
N LEU A 99 -19.53 -17.17 -6.38
CA LEU A 99 -19.18 -18.59 -6.41
C LEU A 99 -20.31 -19.46 -5.88
N GLU A 100 -20.93 -19.08 -4.75
CA GLU A 100 -22.08 -19.77 -4.17
C GLU A 100 -23.25 -19.83 -5.16
N ASP A 101 -23.58 -18.71 -5.80
CA ASP A 101 -24.64 -18.64 -6.82
C ASP A 101 -24.35 -19.54 -8.03
N ILE A 102 -23.10 -19.57 -8.51
CA ILE A 102 -22.68 -20.42 -9.62
C ILE A 102 -22.80 -21.90 -9.23
N VAL A 103 -22.29 -22.30 -8.07
CA VAL A 103 -22.38 -23.68 -7.57
C VAL A 103 -23.84 -24.10 -7.39
N ARG A 104 -24.69 -23.23 -6.86
CA ARG A 104 -26.12 -23.50 -6.69
C ARG A 104 -26.82 -23.71 -8.03
N ARG A 105 -26.54 -22.88 -9.04
CA ARG A 105 -27.09 -23.04 -10.40
C ARG A 105 -26.65 -24.35 -11.03
N MET A 106 -25.35 -24.67 -10.97
CA MET A 106 -24.82 -25.94 -11.48
C MET A 106 -25.46 -27.16 -10.81
N ALA A 107 -25.74 -27.09 -9.50
CA ALA A 107 -26.39 -28.17 -8.77
C ALA A 107 -27.88 -28.35 -9.18
N MET A 108 -28.58 -27.25 -9.48
CA MET A 108 -29.97 -27.29 -9.94
C MET A 108 -30.11 -27.76 -11.39
N GLU A 109 -29.15 -27.45 -12.26
CA GLU A 109 -29.13 -27.91 -13.67
C GLU A 109 -28.79 -29.40 -13.84
N LYS A 110 -28.12 -30.01 -12.85
CA LYS A 110 -27.70 -31.42 -12.88
C LYS A 110 -28.77 -32.39 -12.36
N LYS A 111 -29.95 -31.89 -11.98
CA LYS A 111 -31.07 -32.65 -11.42
C LYS A 111 -32.20 -32.72 -12.44
#